data_AF-A0A839LBE6-F1
#
_entry.id   AF-A0A839LBE6-F1
#
_cell.length_a   1.000
_cell.length_b   1.000
_cell.length_c   1.000
_cell.angle_alpha   90.00
_cell.angle_beta   90.00
_cell.angle_gamma   90.00
#
_symmetry.space_group_name_H-M   'P 1'
#
loop_
_entity.id
_entity.type
_entity.pdbx_description
1 polymer ?
#
loop_
_entity_poly.entity_id
_entity_poly.type
_entity_poly.pdbx_seq_one_letter_code
_entity_poly.pdbx_strand_id
1 'polypeptide(L)'
;MHRLASLRAPVDPDADVVQCSHHITGAAAALLNSDRQPVRNFPAGYSLWVIRTEGEYARVAEYSGQDQDEEEDEEEDEEEDEEEDEDAKDKEGEQARDGKEGVEDDGEGDAEAPDDVDDDAIGLVRLDQLLSQPAPHWPERGAAPRHWTQAPGPLVGSKGPRMRDVHQGNLNDCFLLAPMAALAATPRGKQLIPQIIKELDDGRISASFAELNDDNTIGAREETIVDRWLPSDKDGGLLYNRPQHSPPQSLPTWASLLEKAYAQWDPDGYAGLDMQAASRAIAHLTGQEPESLAWDTESDSALEDLADAWAQDTFRQEDLEDRAAEGELEDGEIGPRAAKDIDADQLHALLRAARLDPNAMLVAESRNEKGDHVVFLDKEKDVRDSHVYVIQDVCKDHSLILWDPVVSGTVRIKIDKFRRLFSRVLRTSLP
;
A
#
# COMPACT_ATOMS: atom_id res chain seq x y z
N MET A 1 22.33 -46.47 3.88
CA MET A 1 21.58 -47.74 3.94
C MET A 1 20.30 -47.49 4.72
N HIS A 2 19.12 -47.74 4.14
CA HIS A 2 17.80 -47.66 4.80
C HIS A 2 17.39 -46.29 5.38
N ARG A 3 16.10 -45.95 5.50
CA ARG A 3 14.86 -46.65 5.09
C ARG A 3 13.82 -45.63 4.61
N LEU A 4 12.98 -46.04 3.65
CA LEU A 4 11.75 -45.32 3.30
C LEU A 4 10.66 -45.60 4.34
N ALA A 5 9.74 -44.66 4.50
CA ALA A 5 8.39 -44.88 4.99
C ALA A 5 7.42 -44.09 4.09
N SER A 6 6.28 -44.68 3.75
CA SER A 6 5.22 -44.01 2.99
C SER A 6 3.88 -44.28 3.66
N LEU A 7 2.99 -43.29 3.63
CA LEU A 7 1.59 -43.45 4.01
C LEU A 7 0.71 -43.07 2.81
N ARG A 8 -0.28 -43.92 2.55
CA ARG A 8 -1.39 -43.66 1.63
C ARG A 8 -2.65 -43.51 2.46
N ALA A 9 -3.54 -42.59 2.08
CA ALA A 9 -4.90 -42.57 2.60
C ALA A 9 -5.71 -43.77 2.09
N PRO A 10 -6.71 -44.25 2.84
CA PRO A 10 -7.75 -45.12 2.32
C PRO A 10 -8.72 -44.34 1.43
N VAL A 11 -9.45 -45.06 0.57
CA VAL A 11 -10.57 -44.53 -0.24
C VAL A 11 -11.84 -45.27 0.21
N ASP A 12 -12.91 -44.51 0.42
CA ASP A 12 -14.25 -45.05 0.69
C ASP A 12 -15.02 -45.21 -0.64
N PRO A 13 -15.59 -46.40 -0.96
CA PRO A 13 -16.24 -46.65 -2.24
C PRO A 13 -17.75 -46.32 -2.29
N ASP A 14 -18.44 -46.12 -1.16
CA ASP A 14 -19.91 -46.12 -1.10
C ASP A 14 -20.52 -44.79 -0.63
N ALA A 15 -20.82 -43.89 -1.58
CA ALA A 15 -21.66 -42.70 -1.35
C ALA A 15 -22.55 -42.43 -2.59
N ASP A 16 -23.87 -42.39 -2.37
CA ASP A 16 -24.86 -42.44 -3.46
C ASP A 16 -25.03 -41.15 -4.28
N VAL A 17 -25.41 -41.32 -5.53
CA VAL A 17 -25.78 -40.23 -6.46
C VAL A 17 -27.24 -39.82 -6.23
N VAL A 18 -27.48 -38.55 -5.86
CA VAL A 18 -28.79 -37.91 -5.98
C VAL A 18 -28.78 -36.93 -7.15
N GLN A 19 -29.68 -37.14 -8.11
CA GLN A 19 -29.70 -36.46 -9.40
C GLN A 19 -30.84 -35.43 -9.44
N CYS A 20 -30.50 -34.13 -9.46
CA CYS A 20 -31.45 -33.05 -9.76
C CYS A 20 -31.02 -32.34 -11.06
N SER A 21 -31.85 -32.44 -12.08
CA SER A 21 -31.57 -31.93 -13.43
C SER A 21 -32.33 -30.63 -13.73
N HIS A 22 -31.63 -29.61 -14.20
CA HIS A 22 -32.21 -28.54 -15.03
C HIS A 22 -31.33 -28.31 -16.27
N HIS A 23 -31.95 -27.92 -17.38
CA HIS A 23 -31.28 -27.78 -18.67
C HIS A 23 -30.52 -26.46 -18.79
N ILE A 24 -29.26 -26.52 -19.24
CA ILE A 24 -28.61 -25.43 -19.98
C ILE A 24 -28.15 -26.00 -21.32
N THR A 25 -28.55 -25.37 -22.42
CA THR A 25 -28.32 -25.86 -23.78
C THR A 25 -27.30 -25.03 -24.56
N GLY A 26 -26.12 -25.62 -24.80
CA GLY A 26 -25.29 -25.31 -25.97
C GLY A 26 -24.07 -24.40 -25.77
N ALA A 27 -23.11 -24.57 -26.68
CA ALA A 27 -22.05 -23.62 -27.04
C ALA A 27 -20.93 -23.26 -26.03
N ALA A 28 -20.62 -24.10 -25.03
CA ALA A 28 -19.40 -23.93 -24.20
C ALA A 28 -18.53 -25.21 -23.99
N ALA A 29 -18.95 -26.37 -24.50
CA ALA A 29 -18.42 -27.68 -24.10
C ALA A 29 -17.27 -28.23 -24.99
N ALA A 30 -16.32 -27.39 -25.41
CA ALA A 30 -15.35 -27.76 -26.46
C ALA A 30 -13.84 -27.69 -26.09
N LEU A 31 -13.46 -27.13 -24.93
CA LEU A 31 -12.05 -26.92 -24.56
C LEU A 31 -11.65 -27.38 -23.14
N LEU A 32 -12.51 -28.08 -22.41
CA LEU A 32 -12.20 -28.62 -21.07
C LEU A 32 -12.20 -30.15 -21.05
N ASN A 33 -11.08 -30.72 -21.52
CA ASN A 33 -10.67 -32.11 -21.32
C ASN A 33 -9.14 -32.15 -21.56
N SER A 34 -8.26 -32.51 -20.63
CA SER A 34 -8.40 -33.48 -19.53
C SER A 34 -7.80 -33.05 -18.17
N ASP A 35 -8.08 -33.86 -17.15
CA ASP A 35 -7.26 -34.08 -15.94
C ASP A 35 -7.01 -32.91 -14.96
N ARG A 36 -8.08 -32.29 -14.44
CA ARG A 36 -8.10 -31.78 -13.04
C ARG A 36 -9.40 -32.17 -12.33
N GLN A 37 -9.32 -32.31 -11.00
CA GLN A 37 -10.46 -32.71 -10.16
C GLN A 37 -11.47 -31.56 -9.95
N PRO A 38 -12.75 -31.86 -9.62
CA PRO A 38 -13.74 -30.83 -9.35
C PRO A 38 -13.34 -29.95 -8.16
N VAL A 39 -13.41 -28.64 -8.37
CA VAL A 39 -13.28 -27.64 -7.30
C VAL A 39 -14.50 -27.75 -6.38
N ARG A 40 -14.30 -27.63 -5.07
CA ARG A 40 -15.38 -27.68 -4.08
C ARG A 40 -16.26 -26.43 -4.15
N ASN A 41 -17.48 -26.54 -3.64
CA ASN A 41 -18.49 -25.48 -3.60
C ASN A 41 -17.90 -24.15 -3.11
N PHE A 42 -18.13 -23.07 -3.88
CA PHE A 42 -17.96 -21.70 -3.38
C PHE A 42 -19.04 -21.38 -2.34
N PRO A 43 -18.74 -20.57 -1.32
CA PRO A 43 -19.76 -19.91 -0.50
C PRO A 43 -20.70 -19.03 -1.35
N ALA A 44 -21.87 -18.69 -0.82
CA ALA A 44 -22.71 -17.65 -1.41
C ALA A 44 -22.00 -16.29 -1.29
N GLY A 45 -21.94 -15.52 -2.38
CA GLY A 45 -21.31 -14.18 -2.43
C GLY A 45 -20.23 -13.98 -3.50
N TYR A 46 -19.79 -15.03 -4.21
CA TYR A 46 -18.74 -14.91 -5.24
C TYR A 46 -19.32 -14.70 -6.65
N SER A 47 -18.90 -13.63 -7.32
CA SER A 47 -19.25 -13.31 -8.71
C SER A 47 -18.47 -14.15 -9.72
N LEU A 48 -19.16 -14.71 -10.73
CA LEU A 48 -18.53 -15.44 -11.84
C LEU A 48 -18.14 -14.46 -12.96
N TRP A 49 -16.84 -14.26 -13.18
CA TRP A 49 -16.33 -13.39 -14.25
C TRP A 49 -16.49 -14.01 -15.64
N VAL A 50 -17.30 -13.38 -16.50
CA VAL A 50 -17.43 -13.74 -17.93
C VAL A 50 -16.55 -12.81 -18.77
N ILE A 51 -15.33 -13.24 -19.06
CA ILE A 51 -14.39 -12.48 -19.90
C ILE A 51 -14.89 -12.48 -21.35
N ARG A 52 -15.15 -11.30 -21.94
CA ARG A 52 -15.39 -11.18 -23.38
C ARG A 52 -14.06 -11.03 -24.13
N THR A 53 -13.76 -12.00 -24.97
CA THR A 53 -12.59 -12.00 -25.85
C THR A 53 -12.91 -11.33 -27.19
N GLU A 54 -12.21 -10.23 -27.50
CA GLU A 54 -12.23 -9.59 -28.81
C GLU A 54 -10.91 -9.94 -29.54
N GLY A 55 -10.81 -11.21 -29.95
CA GLY A 55 -9.57 -11.79 -30.49
C GLY A 55 -8.65 -12.33 -29.39
N GLU A 56 -7.34 -12.04 -29.47
CA GLU A 56 -6.36 -12.35 -28.40
C GLU A 56 -6.46 -11.41 -27.19
N TYR A 57 -7.28 -10.37 -27.28
CA TYR A 57 -7.45 -9.34 -26.27
C TYR A 57 -8.76 -9.52 -25.52
N ALA A 58 -8.76 -9.14 -24.24
CA ALA A 58 -9.91 -9.27 -23.36
C ALA A 58 -10.46 -7.91 -22.96
N ARG A 59 -11.78 -7.78 -23.00
CA ARG A 59 -12.52 -6.72 -22.30
C ARG A 59 -13.31 -7.36 -21.16
N VAL A 60 -13.00 -6.96 -19.94
CA VAL A 60 -13.82 -7.30 -18.77
C VAL A 60 -15.06 -6.40 -18.81
N ALA A 61 -16.21 -7.01 -19.06
CA ALA A 61 -17.50 -6.34 -19.08
C ALA A 61 -18.38 -6.97 -17.99
N GLU A 62 -19.08 -6.12 -17.24
CA GLU A 62 -20.06 -6.58 -16.26
C GLU A 62 -21.25 -7.21 -16.98
N TYR A 63 -21.67 -8.38 -16.50
CA TYR A 63 -22.98 -8.93 -16.81
C TYR A 63 -23.92 -8.55 -15.67
N SER A 64 -24.51 -7.36 -15.76
CA SER A 64 -25.65 -7.04 -14.91
C SER A 64 -26.78 -8.01 -15.23
N GLY A 65 -27.17 -8.81 -14.24
CA GLY A 65 -28.50 -9.39 -14.25
C GLY A 65 -29.50 -8.23 -14.35
N GLN A 66 -30.45 -8.32 -15.28
CA GLN A 66 -31.66 -7.52 -15.15
C GLN A 66 -32.50 -8.23 -14.09
N ASP A 67 -32.34 -7.81 -12.84
CA ASP A 67 -33.30 -8.15 -11.79
C ASP A 67 -34.68 -7.66 -12.27
N GLN A 68 -35.67 -8.54 -12.12
CA GLN A 68 -37.02 -8.28 -12.60
C GLN A 68 -37.78 -7.48 -11.52
N ASP A 69 -38.62 -6.57 -11.97
CA ASP A 69 -39.39 -5.70 -11.09
C ASP A 69 -40.34 -6.53 -10.20
N GLU A 70 -40.15 -6.48 -8.88
CA GLU A 70 -41.18 -6.85 -7.90
C GLU A 70 -41.65 -5.56 -7.21
N GLU A 71 -42.90 -5.18 -7.50
CA GLU A 71 -43.60 -4.03 -6.92
C GLU A 71 -44.14 -4.41 -5.52
N GLU A 72 -43.73 -3.70 -4.47
CA GLU A 72 -44.46 -3.66 -3.20
C GLU A 72 -44.66 -2.20 -2.76
N ASP A 73 -45.94 -1.79 -2.69
CA ASP A 73 -46.39 -0.52 -2.11
C ASP A 73 -46.55 -0.66 -0.57
N GLU A 74 -46.28 0.41 0.19
CA GLU A 74 -46.89 0.80 1.49
C GLU A 74 -46.15 2.08 1.93
N GLU A 75 -46.69 3.29 1.71
CA GLU A 75 -47.74 4.01 2.46
C GLU A 75 -47.24 4.73 3.75
N GLU A 76 -47.56 6.03 3.79
CA GLU A 76 -47.70 6.96 4.94
C GLU A 76 -46.59 7.07 6.02
N ASP A 77 -46.04 8.28 6.15
CA ASP A 77 -46.22 9.09 7.37
C ASP A 77 -45.97 10.58 7.06
N GLU A 78 -46.93 11.45 7.42
CA GLU A 78 -46.83 12.91 7.38
C GLU A 78 -46.64 13.45 8.81
N GLU A 79 -45.62 14.28 9.08
CA GLU A 79 -45.73 15.35 10.09
C GLU A 79 -44.98 16.60 9.61
N GLU A 80 -45.55 17.77 9.94
CA GLU A 80 -45.10 19.12 9.58
C GLU A 80 -44.23 19.72 10.70
N ASP A 81 -43.37 20.69 10.40
CA ASP A 81 -43.10 21.81 11.31
C ASP A 81 -42.53 23.03 10.53
N GLU A 82 -42.89 24.24 10.95
CA GLU A 82 -42.80 25.48 10.15
C GLU A 82 -41.64 26.44 10.55
N GLU A 83 -41.45 27.50 9.73
CA GLU A 83 -40.93 28.89 9.93
C GLU A 83 -40.20 29.27 11.27
N GLU A 84 -39.06 29.99 11.28
CA GLU A 84 -38.80 31.47 11.13
C GLU A 84 -37.27 31.64 10.82
N ASP A 85 -36.61 32.74 10.41
CA ASP A 85 -36.86 34.19 10.18
C ASP A 85 -35.86 34.68 9.07
N GLU A 86 -35.96 35.91 8.58
CA GLU A 86 -35.02 36.53 7.61
C GLU A 86 -33.81 37.24 8.30
N ASP A 87 -32.76 37.62 7.53
CA ASP A 87 -32.34 39.03 7.32
C ASP A 87 -31.06 39.10 6.46
N ALA A 88 -30.93 40.17 5.67
CA ALA A 88 -29.87 40.39 4.68
C ALA A 88 -28.73 41.29 5.19
N LYS A 89 -27.64 41.44 4.41
CA LYS A 89 -27.00 42.75 4.14
C LYS A 89 -25.93 42.69 3.05
N ASP A 90 -25.98 43.70 2.19
CA ASP A 90 -25.08 43.91 1.05
C ASP A 90 -23.68 44.38 1.46
N LYS A 91 -22.74 44.29 0.51
CA LYS A 91 -21.78 45.39 0.27
C LYS A 91 -21.13 45.35 -1.11
N GLU A 92 -21.39 46.40 -1.88
CA GLU A 92 -20.63 46.77 -3.08
C GLU A 92 -19.21 47.24 -2.72
N GLY A 93 -18.31 47.24 -3.71
CA GLY A 93 -16.92 47.65 -3.51
C GLY A 93 -16.15 47.85 -4.82
N GLU A 94 -16.48 48.91 -5.57
CA GLU A 94 -15.72 49.30 -6.76
C GLU A 94 -14.25 49.62 -6.45
N GLN A 95 -13.34 49.23 -7.35
CA GLN A 95 -12.25 50.14 -7.74
C GLN A 95 -11.66 49.81 -9.11
N ALA A 96 -11.80 50.74 -10.05
CA ALA A 96 -11.25 50.63 -11.39
C ALA A 96 -9.77 51.05 -11.46
N ARG A 97 -9.04 50.50 -12.44
CA ARG A 97 -7.87 51.16 -13.05
C ARG A 97 -7.89 51.01 -14.57
N ASP A 98 -7.41 52.06 -15.22
CA ASP A 98 -7.43 52.31 -16.67
C ASP A 98 -5.97 52.43 -17.20
N GLY A 99 -5.77 52.22 -18.50
CA GLY A 99 -4.47 51.98 -19.17
C GLY A 99 -4.53 50.69 -20.01
N LYS A 100 -4.64 50.67 -21.35
CA LYS A 100 -4.11 51.56 -22.41
C LYS A 100 -2.56 51.52 -22.40
N GLU A 101 -1.82 51.18 -23.47
CA GLU A 101 -2.03 50.91 -24.91
C GLU A 101 -1.28 49.58 -25.25
N GLY A 102 -1.47 48.82 -26.33
CA GLY A 102 -1.84 49.14 -27.72
C GLY A 102 -0.68 48.78 -28.65
N VAL A 103 -0.58 47.50 -29.07
CA VAL A 103 0.34 46.99 -30.11
C VAL A 103 -0.42 46.01 -30.99
N GLU A 104 -0.36 46.21 -32.30
CA GLU A 104 -0.80 45.28 -33.34
C GLU A 104 0.45 44.53 -33.84
N ASP A 105 0.38 43.20 -33.99
CA ASP A 105 1.43 42.39 -34.64
C ASP A 105 0.76 41.19 -35.34
N ASP A 106 0.52 41.35 -36.65
CA ASP A 106 -0.25 40.48 -37.52
C ASP A 106 0.56 39.27 -38.04
N GLY A 107 0.98 38.41 -37.11
CA GLY A 107 1.72 37.18 -37.36
C GLY A 107 0.85 35.96 -37.68
N GLU A 108 0.17 35.94 -38.83
CA GLU A 108 -0.49 34.72 -39.34
C GLU A 108 0.57 33.66 -39.74
N GLY A 109 0.90 32.79 -38.79
CA GLY A 109 1.69 31.59 -39.02
C GLY A 109 0.81 30.35 -38.89
N ASP A 110 0.59 29.65 -39.99
CA ASP A 110 -0.11 28.35 -40.04
C ASP A 110 0.66 27.28 -39.24
N ALA A 111 0.42 27.24 -37.94
CA ALA A 111 0.77 26.09 -37.11
C ALA A 111 -0.24 24.98 -37.41
N GLU A 112 0.13 24.05 -38.28
CA GLU A 112 -0.58 22.78 -38.46
C GLU A 112 -0.83 22.19 -37.07
N ALA A 113 -2.10 22.00 -36.71
CA ALA A 113 -2.45 21.27 -35.50
C ALA A 113 -1.85 19.86 -35.62
N PRO A 114 -1.25 19.30 -34.56
CA PRO A 114 -0.80 17.92 -34.62
C PRO A 114 -2.02 17.02 -34.79
N ASP A 115 -2.19 16.49 -36.00
CA ASP A 115 -3.18 15.47 -36.31
C ASP A 115 -3.02 14.28 -35.35
N ASP A 116 -4.15 13.75 -34.90
CA ASP A 116 -4.32 12.44 -34.28
C ASP A 116 -3.22 12.02 -33.28
N VAL A 117 -3.35 12.50 -32.04
CA VAL A 117 -2.79 11.77 -30.89
C VAL A 117 -3.63 10.49 -30.73
N ASP A 118 -3.05 9.33 -31.08
CA ASP A 118 -3.70 8.03 -30.95
C ASP A 118 -4.19 7.78 -29.50
N ASP A 119 -5.52 7.76 -29.28
CA ASP A 119 -6.15 7.34 -28.02
C ASP A 119 -5.79 5.88 -27.64
N ASP A 120 -5.28 5.09 -28.60
CA ASP A 120 -4.77 3.72 -28.43
C ASP A 120 -3.50 3.63 -27.53
N ALA A 121 -2.96 4.75 -27.05
CA ALA A 121 -1.85 4.78 -26.08
C ALA A 121 -2.18 4.06 -24.74
N ILE A 122 -3.46 3.85 -24.43
CA ILE A 122 -3.93 3.05 -23.28
C ILE A 122 -3.93 1.56 -23.69
N GLY A 123 -2.74 0.98 -23.79
CA GLY A 123 -2.52 -0.33 -24.41
C GLY A 123 -3.35 -1.47 -23.83
N LEU A 124 -4.12 -2.15 -24.69
CA LEU A 124 -4.81 -3.40 -24.36
C LEU A 124 -3.79 -4.52 -24.11
N VAL A 125 -3.59 -4.87 -22.84
CA VAL A 125 -2.77 -6.01 -22.41
C VAL A 125 -3.37 -7.32 -22.92
N ARG A 126 -2.52 -8.25 -23.40
CA ARG A 126 -2.98 -9.58 -23.87
C ARG A 126 -3.54 -10.39 -22.71
N LEU A 127 -4.55 -11.23 -22.95
CA LEU A 127 -5.25 -11.93 -21.86
C LEU A 127 -4.32 -12.84 -21.03
N ASP A 128 -3.30 -13.45 -21.65
CA ASP A 128 -2.28 -14.24 -20.95
C ASP A 128 -1.42 -13.39 -20.00
N GLN A 129 -1.06 -12.17 -20.40
CA GLN A 129 -0.36 -11.20 -19.57
C GLN A 129 -1.27 -10.64 -18.46
N LEU A 130 -2.55 -10.39 -18.73
CA LEU A 130 -3.49 -9.88 -17.72
C LEU A 130 -3.71 -10.92 -16.60
N LEU A 131 -3.80 -12.20 -16.96
CA LEU A 131 -3.92 -13.32 -16.01
C LEU A 131 -2.62 -13.63 -15.25
N SER A 132 -1.48 -13.04 -15.62
CA SER A 132 -0.22 -13.14 -14.87
C SER A 132 0.09 -11.92 -14.00
N GLN A 133 -0.83 -10.96 -13.88
CA GLN A 133 -0.70 -9.85 -12.94
C GLN A 133 -1.19 -10.23 -11.54
N PRO A 134 -0.65 -9.61 -10.46
CA PRO A 134 -1.24 -9.73 -9.14
C PRO A 134 -2.67 -9.16 -9.12
N ALA A 135 -3.54 -9.79 -8.33
CA ALA A 135 -4.92 -9.33 -8.19
C ALA A 135 -4.94 -7.89 -7.63
N PRO A 136 -5.62 -6.93 -8.27
CA PRO A 136 -5.63 -5.55 -7.80
C PRO A 136 -6.56 -5.38 -6.60
N HIS A 137 -6.18 -4.50 -5.66
CA HIS A 137 -7.05 -4.14 -4.54
C HIS A 137 -8.33 -3.47 -5.05
N TRP A 138 -9.47 -3.85 -4.46
CA TRP A 138 -10.78 -3.28 -4.74
C TRP A 138 -11.22 -2.40 -3.57
N PRO A 139 -10.88 -1.10 -3.55
CA PRO A 139 -11.54 -0.17 -2.66
C PRO A 139 -13.02 -0.03 -3.05
N GLU A 140 -13.86 0.39 -2.11
CA GLU A 140 -15.32 0.57 -2.27
C GLU A 140 -15.73 1.58 -3.38
N ARG A 141 -14.76 2.20 -4.06
CA ARG A 141 -14.94 3.12 -5.20
C ARG A 141 -15.13 2.39 -6.55
N GLY A 142 -15.50 1.11 -6.54
CA GLY A 142 -16.22 0.45 -7.62
C GLY A 142 -15.44 0.13 -8.91
N ALA A 143 -14.11 0.27 -8.91
CA ALA A 143 -13.30 -0.01 -10.10
C ALA A 143 -11.95 -0.66 -9.75
N ALA A 144 -11.82 -1.94 -10.09
CA ALA A 144 -10.52 -2.51 -10.41
C ALA A 144 -9.82 -1.68 -11.52
N PRO A 145 -8.49 -1.71 -11.61
CA PRO A 145 -7.74 -1.24 -12.77
C PRO A 145 -8.22 -1.96 -14.04
N ARG A 146 -9.14 -1.31 -14.77
CA ARG A 146 -9.55 -1.71 -16.12
C ARG A 146 -8.44 -1.40 -17.16
N HIS A 147 -7.37 -0.74 -16.72
CA HIS A 147 -6.25 -0.26 -17.51
C HIS A 147 -4.92 -0.62 -16.84
N TRP A 148 -3.92 -0.84 -17.67
CA TRP A 148 -2.54 -1.11 -17.28
C TRP A 148 -1.62 -0.30 -18.19
N THR A 149 -0.58 0.31 -17.62
CA THR A 149 0.34 1.19 -18.37
C THR A 149 1.76 0.71 -18.16
N GLN A 150 2.54 0.61 -19.24
CA GLN A 150 3.93 0.17 -19.16
C GLN A 150 4.78 1.21 -18.43
N ALA A 151 5.50 0.79 -17.38
CA ALA A 151 6.30 1.62 -16.50
C ALA A 151 7.32 2.47 -17.28
N PRO A 152 7.09 3.80 -17.44
CA PRO A 152 7.57 4.54 -18.62
C PRO A 152 9.04 4.98 -18.60
N GLY A 153 9.71 4.91 -17.45
CA GLY A 153 11.11 5.32 -17.28
C GLY A 153 12.04 4.18 -16.85
N PRO A 154 13.34 4.44 -16.64
CA PRO A 154 14.32 3.43 -16.24
C PRO A 154 13.98 2.82 -14.87
N LEU A 155 14.48 1.60 -14.58
CA LEU A 155 14.30 0.99 -13.26
C LEU A 155 14.83 1.91 -12.15
N VAL A 156 16.13 2.23 -12.17
CA VAL A 156 16.77 3.16 -11.24
C VAL A 156 17.19 4.43 -11.97
N GLY A 157 16.92 5.60 -11.38
CA GLY A 157 17.30 6.89 -11.95
C GLY A 157 18.81 7.16 -11.91
N SER A 158 19.28 8.09 -12.74
CA SER A 158 20.71 8.48 -12.87
C SER A 158 21.37 9.06 -11.61
N LYS A 159 20.63 9.23 -10.50
CA LYS A 159 21.14 9.65 -9.19
C LYS A 159 21.02 8.55 -8.12
N GLY A 160 20.78 7.30 -8.53
CA GLY A 160 20.40 6.20 -7.65
C GLY A 160 18.97 6.32 -7.14
N PRO A 161 18.52 5.39 -6.27
CA PRO A 161 17.23 5.45 -5.59
C PRO A 161 17.15 6.64 -4.62
N ARG A 162 15.97 7.25 -4.49
CA ARG A 162 15.71 8.42 -3.61
C ARG A 162 14.32 8.31 -2.99
N MET A 163 14.15 8.86 -1.78
CA MET A 163 12.85 8.90 -1.09
C MET A 163 11.71 9.40 -1.98
N ARG A 164 11.93 10.50 -2.72
CA ARG A 164 10.95 11.12 -3.65
C ARG A 164 10.57 10.28 -4.88
N ASP A 165 11.19 9.13 -5.07
CA ASP A 165 10.78 8.15 -6.09
C ASP A 165 9.66 7.25 -5.53
N VAL A 166 9.40 7.33 -4.22
CA VAL A 166 8.28 6.73 -3.50
C VAL A 166 7.24 7.82 -3.18
N HIS A 167 5.96 7.53 -3.40
CA HIS A 167 4.82 8.40 -3.09
C HIS A 167 3.54 7.57 -3.24
N GLN A 168 2.72 7.52 -2.19
CA GLN A 168 1.59 6.59 -2.08
C GLN A 168 0.43 6.91 -3.03
N GLY A 169 -0.35 5.88 -3.35
CA GLY A 169 -1.50 5.95 -4.26
C GLY A 169 -2.85 5.73 -3.59
N ASN A 170 -3.69 4.93 -4.22
CA ASN A 170 -5.05 4.57 -3.80
C ASN A 170 -5.08 3.27 -2.95
N LEU A 171 -4.04 3.01 -2.15
CA LEU A 171 -3.86 1.80 -1.32
C LEU A 171 -3.28 2.23 0.03
N ASN A 172 -3.57 1.51 1.13
CA ASN A 172 -3.08 1.86 2.47
C ASN A 172 -1.71 1.22 2.80
N ASP A 173 -0.88 1.00 1.78
CA ASP A 173 0.43 0.34 1.82
C ASP A 173 1.57 1.20 2.39
N CYS A 174 1.25 2.21 3.20
CA CYS A 174 2.22 3.08 3.87
C CYS A 174 3.26 2.28 4.68
N PHE A 175 2.88 1.11 5.20
CA PHE A 175 3.74 0.16 5.91
C PHE A 175 4.90 -0.38 5.06
N LEU A 176 4.73 -0.46 3.74
CA LEU A 176 5.73 -0.92 2.76
C LEU A 176 6.50 0.28 2.18
N LEU A 177 5.77 1.32 1.80
CA LEU A 177 6.33 2.50 1.14
C LEU A 177 7.23 3.33 2.08
N ALA A 178 6.93 3.44 3.37
CA ALA A 178 7.79 4.14 4.31
C ALA A 178 9.15 3.43 4.52
N PRO A 179 9.24 2.10 4.75
CA PRO A 179 10.51 1.36 4.68
C PRO A 179 11.25 1.47 3.36
N MET A 180 10.56 1.43 2.21
CA MET A 180 11.19 1.66 0.89
C MET A 180 11.81 3.06 0.78
N ALA A 181 11.13 4.08 1.28
CA ALA A 181 11.67 5.44 1.35
C ALA A 181 12.83 5.54 2.36
N ALA A 182 12.77 4.87 3.50
CA ALA A 182 13.85 4.83 4.49
C ALA A 182 15.12 4.17 3.93
N LEU A 183 15.00 3.08 3.16
CA LEU A 183 16.10 2.52 2.37
C LEU A 183 16.67 3.55 1.39
N ALA A 184 15.80 4.25 0.67
CA ALA A 184 16.19 5.31 -0.26
C ALA A 184 16.65 6.62 0.43
N ALA A 185 16.69 6.65 1.77
CA ALA A 185 17.32 7.71 2.56
C ALA A 185 18.79 7.38 2.86
N THR A 186 19.11 6.16 3.29
CA THR A 186 20.44 5.79 3.82
C THR A 186 21.49 5.51 2.72
N PRO A 187 22.81 5.59 3.03
CA PRO A 187 23.87 5.24 2.08
C PRO A 187 23.87 3.76 1.70
N ARG A 188 23.63 2.86 2.67
CA ARG A 188 23.54 1.42 2.45
C ARG A 188 22.25 0.98 1.78
N GLY A 189 21.10 1.57 2.12
CA GLY A 189 19.83 1.21 1.47
C GLY A 189 19.83 1.52 -0.04
N LYS A 190 20.51 2.60 -0.46
CA LYS A 190 20.79 2.90 -1.88
C LYS A 190 21.71 1.89 -2.58
N GLN A 191 22.54 1.15 -1.84
CA GLN A 191 23.33 0.03 -2.36
C GLN A 191 22.53 -1.28 -2.36
N LEU A 192 21.59 -1.43 -1.42
CA LEU A 192 20.76 -2.62 -1.24
C LEU A 192 19.58 -2.67 -2.23
N ILE A 193 18.92 -1.54 -2.54
CA ILE A 193 17.79 -1.51 -3.49
C ILE A 193 18.16 -2.16 -4.86
N PRO A 194 19.29 -1.83 -5.52
CA PRO A 194 19.72 -2.52 -6.76
C PRO A 194 20.16 -3.99 -6.59
N GLN A 195 20.18 -4.51 -5.36
CA GLN A 195 20.37 -5.94 -5.06
C GLN A 195 19.02 -6.63 -4.80
N ILE A 196 18.05 -5.92 -4.20
CA ILE A 196 16.65 -6.34 -4.04
C ILE A 196 16.00 -6.48 -5.41
N ILE A 197 16.02 -5.42 -6.24
CA ILE A 197 15.31 -5.33 -7.53
C ILE A 197 16.26 -5.09 -8.71
N LYS A 198 16.08 -5.86 -9.79
CA LYS A 198 16.96 -5.92 -10.97
C LYS A 198 16.16 -6.08 -12.25
N GLU A 199 16.68 -5.55 -13.35
CA GLU A 199 16.17 -5.78 -14.70
C GLU A 199 16.89 -6.99 -15.32
N LEU A 200 16.13 -7.87 -15.98
CA LEU A 200 16.61 -9.09 -16.63
C LEU A 200 16.91 -8.84 -18.11
N ASP A 201 17.68 -9.74 -18.75
CA ASP A 201 18.06 -9.65 -20.17
C ASP A 201 16.84 -9.61 -21.14
N ASP A 202 15.66 -10.04 -20.69
CA ASP A 202 14.40 -10.02 -21.43
C ASP A 202 13.49 -8.80 -21.12
N GLY A 203 13.95 -7.86 -20.30
CA GLY A 203 13.21 -6.66 -19.90
C GLY A 203 12.15 -6.88 -18.82
N ARG A 204 12.02 -8.10 -18.26
CA ARG A 204 11.28 -8.33 -17.01
C ARG A 204 12.13 -7.94 -15.80
N ILE A 205 11.49 -7.91 -14.63
CA ILE A 205 12.06 -7.41 -13.39
C ILE A 205 12.08 -8.55 -12.37
N SER A 206 13.26 -8.88 -11.87
CA SER A 206 13.42 -9.72 -10.66
C SER A 206 13.38 -8.80 -9.44
N ALA A 207 12.52 -9.11 -8.48
CA ALA A 207 12.63 -8.62 -7.11
C ALA A 207 12.85 -9.81 -6.17
N SER A 208 13.46 -9.57 -5.01
CA SER A 208 13.63 -10.60 -3.99
C SER A 208 13.25 -10.10 -2.62
N PHE A 209 12.59 -10.95 -1.83
CA PHE A 209 12.10 -10.65 -0.48
C PHE A 209 12.56 -11.75 0.46
N ALA A 210 12.95 -11.39 1.69
CA ALA A 210 13.21 -12.38 2.72
C ALA A 210 11.88 -12.96 3.22
N GLU A 211 11.79 -14.28 3.31
CA GLU A 211 10.68 -14.99 3.94
C GLU A 211 10.68 -14.76 5.46
N LEU A 212 9.51 -14.82 6.08
CA LEU A 212 9.36 -15.07 7.52
C LEU A 212 8.81 -16.48 7.70
N ASN A 213 9.45 -17.28 8.55
CA ASN A 213 9.01 -18.63 8.88
C ASN A 213 7.83 -18.61 9.89
N ASP A 214 7.16 -19.75 10.09
CA ASP A 214 6.08 -19.94 11.08
C ASP A 214 6.46 -19.54 12.53
N ASP A 215 7.76 -19.46 12.85
CA ASP A 215 8.29 -19.04 14.16
C ASP A 215 8.77 -17.57 14.19
N ASN A 216 8.35 -16.78 13.19
CA ASN A 216 8.79 -15.40 12.89
C ASN A 216 10.30 -15.23 12.61
N THR A 217 11.08 -16.31 12.49
CA THR A 217 12.50 -16.17 12.10
C THR A 217 12.65 -15.85 10.62
N ILE A 218 13.70 -15.10 10.27
CA ILE A 218 13.97 -14.69 8.88
C ILE A 218 14.55 -15.85 8.08
N GLY A 219 13.87 -16.21 7.00
CA GLY A 219 14.17 -17.34 6.13
C GLY A 219 15.13 -17.02 4.98
N ALA A 220 14.94 -17.72 3.86
CA ALA A 220 15.68 -17.45 2.63
C ALA A 220 15.16 -16.16 1.95
N ARG A 221 15.76 -15.76 0.83
CA ARG A 221 15.12 -14.81 -0.09
C ARG A 221 14.49 -15.55 -1.25
N GLU A 222 13.18 -15.40 -1.42
CA GLU A 222 12.49 -15.81 -2.63
C GLU A 222 12.74 -14.77 -3.76
N GLU A 223 12.63 -15.20 -5.03
CA GLU A 223 12.69 -14.31 -6.20
C GLU A 223 11.35 -14.30 -6.93
N THR A 224 10.73 -13.12 -7.01
CA THR A 224 9.49 -12.87 -7.76
C THR A 224 9.82 -12.13 -9.05
N ILE A 225 9.32 -12.62 -10.19
CA ILE A 225 9.58 -12.02 -11.50
C ILE A 225 8.30 -11.39 -12.06
N VAL A 226 8.33 -10.07 -12.24
CA VAL A 226 7.21 -9.28 -12.78
C VAL A 226 7.55 -8.67 -14.14
N ASP A 227 6.54 -8.43 -14.97
CA ASP A 227 6.71 -7.57 -16.14
C ASP A 227 6.55 -6.07 -15.79
N ARG A 228 6.78 -5.19 -16.77
CA ARG A 228 6.75 -3.74 -16.61
C ARG A 228 5.36 -3.09 -16.68
N TRP A 229 4.26 -3.83 -16.81
CA TRP A 229 2.91 -3.23 -16.76
C TRP A 229 2.54 -2.88 -15.32
N LEU A 230 2.02 -1.68 -15.08
CA LEU A 230 1.58 -1.21 -13.77
C LEU A 230 0.07 -0.90 -13.79
N PRO A 231 -0.66 -1.12 -12.69
CA PRO A 231 -2.06 -0.74 -12.55
C PRO A 231 -2.26 0.76 -12.78
N SER A 232 -3.19 1.13 -13.68
CA SER A 232 -3.47 2.53 -14.00
C SER A 232 -4.96 2.85 -14.07
N ASP A 233 -5.25 4.15 -13.93
CA ASP A 233 -6.53 4.73 -14.31
C ASP A 233 -6.68 4.84 -15.83
N LYS A 234 -7.87 5.22 -16.27
CA LYS A 234 -8.23 5.38 -17.69
C LYS A 234 -7.40 6.43 -18.44
N ASP A 235 -6.70 7.32 -17.73
CA ASP A 235 -5.90 8.41 -18.31
C ASP A 235 -4.39 8.07 -18.27
N GLY A 236 -4.05 6.83 -17.91
CA GLY A 236 -2.67 6.33 -17.82
C GLY A 236 -1.95 6.67 -16.51
N GLY A 237 -2.63 7.28 -15.54
CA GLY A 237 -2.09 7.56 -14.22
C GLY A 237 -1.92 6.29 -13.40
N LEU A 238 -0.74 6.07 -12.81
CA LEU A 238 -0.50 4.92 -11.93
C LEU A 238 -1.45 4.98 -10.72
N LEU A 239 -2.01 3.85 -10.29
CA LEU A 239 -2.98 3.82 -9.18
C LEU A 239 -2.34 3.74 -7.80
N TYR A 240 -1.21 3.04 -7.68
CA TYR A 240 -0.46 2.83 -6.44
C TYR A 240 0.73 3.79 -6.40
N ASN A 241 1.99 3.36 -6.27
CA ASN A 241 3.12 4.28 -6.14
C ASN A 241 3.26 5.24 -7.35
N ARG A 242 3.09 6.54 -7.09
CA ARG A 242 2.97 7.65 -8.05
C ARG A 242 4.18 8.61 -7.96
N PRO A 243 5.37 8.28 -8.48
CA PRO A 243 6.57 9.11 -8.29
C PRO A 243 6.39 10.54 -8.81
N GLN A 244 6.67 11.53 -7.95
CA GLN A 244 6.33 12.94 -8.22
C GLN A 244 7.29 13.65 -9.19
N HIS A 245 6.75 14.65 -9.91
CA HIS A 245 7.47 15.77 -10.53
C HIS A 245 8.60 15.42 -11.53
N SER A 246 8.35 14.59 -12.54
CA SER A 246 9.17 14.53 -13.78
C SER A 246 8.30 14.06 -14.96
N PRO A 247 8.63 14.40 -16.22
CA PRO A 247 7.89 13.86 -17.37
C PRO A 247 8.00 12.32 -17.40
N PRO A 248 6.93 11.59 -17.77
CA PRO A 248 6.78 10.15 -17.46
C PRO A 248 7.99 9.29 -17.84
N GLN A 249 8.54 9.51 -19.03
CA GLN A 249 9.69 8.79 -19.61
C GLN A 249 11.01 8.91 -18.81
N SER A 250 11.04 9.74 -17.77
CA SER A 250 12.22 10.00 -16.93
C SER A 250 12.06 9.65 -15.45
N LEU A 251 10.87 9.18 -15.05
CA LEU A 251 10.60 8.76 -13.66
C LEU A 251 11.31 7.43 -13.35
N PRO A 252 12.06 7.31 -12.23
CA PRO A 252 12.55 6.02 -11.77
C PRO A 252 11.38 5.10 -11.42
N THR A 253 11.40 3.87 -11.91
CA THR A 253 10.27 2.92 -11.78
C THR A 253 10.47 1.88 -10.69
N TRP A 254 11.62 1.85 -10.02
CA TRP A 254 11.97 0.85 -8.98
C TRP A 254 10.95 0.73 -7.86
N ALA A 255 10.33 1.84 -7.44
CA ALA A 255 9.37 1.82 -6.33
C ALA A 255 8.07 1.09 -6.72
N SER A 256 7.38 1.56 -7.78
CA SER A 256 6.14 0.93 -8.27
C SER A 256 6.35 -0.50 -8.78
N LEU A 257 7.54 -0.83 -9.31
CA LEU A 257 7.87 -2.21 -9.73
C LEU A 257 8.23 -3.12 -8.54
N LEU A 258 8.77 -2.58 -7.44
CA LEU A 258 9.02 -3.33 -6.20
C LEU A 258 7.73 -3.58 -5.43
N GLU A 259 6.88 -2.57 -5.34
CA GLU A 259 5.50 -2.63 -4.84
C GLU A 259 4.68 -3.69 -5.60
N LYS A 260 4.67 -3.64 -6.95
CA LYS A 260 4.06 -4.69 -7.78
C LYS A 260 4.62 -6.08 -7.49
N ALA A 261 5.95 -6.20 -7.35
CA ALA A 261 6.57 -7.50 -7.09
C ALA A 261 6.25 -8.01 -5.68
N TYR A 262 6.10 -7.14 -4.68
CA TYR A 262 5.62 -7.50 -3.35
C TYR A 262 4.15 -7.98 -3.43
N ALA A 263 3.30 -7.27 -4.18
CA ALA A 263 1.93 -7.69 -4.48
C ALA A 263 1.82 -8.98 -5.33
N GLN A 264 2.87 -9.39 -6.05
CA GLN A 264 2.90 -10.67 -6.77
C GLN A 264 3.57 -11.81 -5.97
N TRP A 265 4.17 -11.47 -4.84
CA TRP A 265 4.69 -12.41 -3.85
C TRP A 265 3.64 -12.73 -2.78
N ASP A 266 2.86 -11.71 -2.37
CA ASP A 266 1.72 -11.83 -1.46
C ASP A 266 0.58 -12.68 -2.08
N PRO A 267 0.03 -13.67 -1.36
CA PRO A 267 -1.00 -14.57 -1.88
C PRO A 267 -2.33 -13.87 -2.23
N ASP A 268 -2.66 -12.75 -1.58
CA ASP A 268 -3.90 -12.00 -1.79
C ASP A 268 -3.71 -10.82 -2.78
N GLY A 269 -2.59 -10.78 -3.50
CA GLY A 269 -2.30 -9.76 -4.49
C GLY A 269 -2.05 -8.39 -3.84
N TYR A 270 -2.46 -7.32 -4.51
CA TYR A 270 -2.48 -5.98 -3.92
C TYR A 270 -3.48 -5.84 -2.76
N ALA A 271 -4.44 -6.77 -2.58
CA ALA A 271 -5.37 -6.70 -1.45
C ALA A 271 -4.70 -7.09 -0.12
N GLY A 272 -3.69 -7.97 -0.15
CA GLY A 272 -2.86 -8.27 1.03
C GLY A 272 -2.08 -7.05 1.54
N LEU A 273 -1.79 -6.07 0.66
CA LEU A 273 -1.00 -4.88 0.98
C LEU A 273 -1.81 -3.77 1.69
N ASP A 274 -3.07 -3.99 2.06
CA ASP A 274 -3.81 -3.00 2.85
C ASP A 274 -3.53 -3.18 4.36
N MET A 275 -2.92 -2.16 4.98
CA MET A 275 -2.74 -2.05 6.44
C MET A 275 -1.92 -3.14 7.19
N GLN A 276 -0.92 -3.78 6.56
CA GLN A 276 0.04 -4.64 7.29
C GLN A 276 0.98 -3.84 8.23
N ALA A 277 1.77 -4.54 9.06
CA ALA A 277 2.78 -3.95 9.96
C ALA A 277 4.10 -3.60 9.23
N ALA A 278 4.69 -2.43 9.53
CA ALA A 278 5.92 -1.97 8.86
C ALA A 278 7.16 -2.79 9.27
N SER A 279 7.11 -3.46 10.42
CA SER A 279 8.13 -4.39 10.90
C SER A 279 8.44 -5.50 9.90
N ARG A 280 7.40 -6.17 9.40
CA ARG A 280 7.48 -7.27 8.42
C ARG A 280 8.02 -6.76 7.09
N ALA A 281 7.54 -5.62 6.59
CA ALA A 281 8.09 -4.99 5.39
C ALA A 281 9.59 -4.66 5.51
N ILE A 282 10.05 -4.15 6.66
CA ILE A 282 11.48 -3.92 6.90
C ILE A 282 12.27 -5.23 6.81
N ALA A 283 11.80 -6.33 7.41
CA ALA A 283 12.50 -7.62 7.32
C ALA A 283 12.47 -8.22 5.91
N HIS A 284 11.32 -8.24 5.23
CA HIS A 284 11.20 -8.71 3.85
C HIS A 284 12.16 -7.97 2.91
N LEU A 285 12.27 -6.65 3.05
CA LEU A 285 13.21 -5.84 2.28
C LEU A 285 14.67 -6.07 2.71
N THR A 286 15.00 -6.00 4.00
CA THR A 286 16.39 -5.92 4.48
C THR A 286 17.05 -7.26 4.85
N GLY A 287 16.27 -8.31 5.08
CA GLY A 287 16.74 -9.56 5.68
C GLY A 287 17.12 -9.43 7.16
N GLN A 288 16.60 -8.42 7.88
CA GLN A 288 16.88 -8.16 9.29
C GLN A 288 15.61 -7.75 10.04
N GLU A 289 15.46 -8.24 11.26
CA GLU A 289 14.38 -7.82 12.15
C GLU A 289 14.67 -6.38 12.63
N PRO A 290 13.69 -5.46 12.58
CA PRO A 290 13.87 -4.14 13.17
C PRO A 290 13.83 -4.22 14.69
N GLU A 291 14.71 -3.47 15.36
CA GLU A 291 14.58 -3.24 16.79
C GLU A 291 13.49 -2.18 17.03
N SER A 292 12.63 -2.39 18.03
CA SER A 292 11.47 -1.53 18.30
C SER A 292 11.62 -0.71 19.58
N LEU A 293 11.36 0.58 19.48
CA LEU A 293 11.20 1.52 20.60
C LEU A 293 9.71 1.85 20.73
N ALA A 294 8.98 1.05 21.51
CA ALA A 294 7.61 1.34 21.90
C ALA A 294 7.59 2.13 23.20
N TRP A 295 6.76 3.17 23.29
CA TRP A 295 6.44 3.87 24.54
C TRP A 295 4.94 3.90 24.75
N ASP A 296 4.50 4.07 25.99
CA ASP A 296 3.10 4.33 26.29
C ASP A 296 2.91 5.54 27.22
N THR A 297 1.78 6.21 27.05
CA THR A 297 1.40 7.44 27.76
C THR A 297 0.49 7.19 28.97
N GLU A 298 -0.06 5.98 29.14
CA GLU A 298 -1.03 5.67 30.21
C GLU A 298 -0.61 4.52 31.16
N SER A 299 0.42 3.76 30.80
CA SER A 299 0.94 2.59 31.53
C SER A 299 1.42 2.85 32.98
N ASP A 300 1.55 1.75 33.74
CA ASP A 300 2.09 1.51 35.10
C ASP A 300 3.62 1.68 35.36
N SER A 301 4.46 1.05 34.52
CA SER A 301 5.82 0.55 34.88
C SER A 301 7.03 1.38 34.40
N ALA A 302 7.89 1.87 35.30
CA ALA A 302 9.08 2.66 34.92
C ALA A 302 10.17 1.85 34.17
N LEU A 303 10.90 2.52 33.27
CA LEU A 303 12.15 2.01 32.69
C LEU A 303 13.25 1.82 33.76
N GLU A 304 13.96 0.69 33.73
CA GLU A 304 15.14 0.46 34.59
C GLU A 304 16.47 0.87 33.91
N ASP A 305 16.61 0.73 32.59
CA ASP A 305 17.73 1.28 31.80
C ASP A 305 17.25 1.80 30.43
N LEU A 306 17.85 2.88 29.95
CA LEU A 306 17.63 3.46 28.62
C LEU A 306 18.43 2.73 27.52
N ALA A 307 19.47 1.98 27.88
CA ALA A 307 20.24 1.17 26.94
C ALA A 307 19.38 0.07 26.30
N ASP A 308 18.53 -0.57 27.11
CA ASP A 308 17.68 -1.70 26.74
C ASP A 308 16.30 -1.27 26.20
N ALA A 309 16.07 0.04 26.01
CA ALA A 309 14.79 0.59 25.54
C ALA A 309 14.43 0.25 24.08
N TRP A 310 15.34 -0.41 23.35
CA TRP A 310 15.09 -0.92 21.99
C TRP A 310 14.99 -2.44 22.07
N ALA A 311 13.76 -2.97 21.97
CA ALA A 311 13.51 -4.41 21.98
C ALA A 311 14.08 -5.06 20.71
N GLN A 312 14.77 -6.19 20.87
CA GLN A 312 15.37 -6.95 19.77
C GLN A 312 14.43 -8.04 19.22
N ASP A 313 13.44 -8.45 20.02
CA ASP A 313 12.45 -9.48 19.67
C ASP A 313 11.12 -8.81 19.21
N THR A 314 11.16 -7.91 18.23
CA THR A 314 9.99 -7.11 17.79
C THR A 314 8.83 -7.98 17.32
N PHE A 315 9.09 -9.02 16.51
CA PHE A 315 8.02 -9.91 16.03
C PHE A 315 7.40 -10.74 17.15
N ARG A 316 8.18 -11.08 18.18
CA ARG A 316 7.69 -11.72 19.40
C ARG A 316 6.81 -10.78 20.21
N GLN A 317 7.13 -9.48 20.26
CA GLN A 317 6.25 -8.50 20.89
C GLN A 317 4.94 -8.33 20.11
N GLU A 318 5.00 -8.27 18.78
CA GLU A 318 3.82 -8.14 17.92
C GLU A 318 2.90 -9.37 18.02
N ASP A 319 3.43 -10.61 18.04
CA ASP A 319 2.66 -11.83 18.34
C ASP A 319 1.92 -11.76 19.68
N LEU A 320 2.60 -11.29 20.73
CA LEU A 320 1.99 -11.15 22.06
C LEU A 320 0.96 -10.01 22.14
N GLU A 321 1.08 -8.99 21.29
CA GLU A 321 0.11 -7.89 21.19
C GLU A 321 -1.15 -8.30 20.40
N ASP A 322 -0.98 -8.98 19.27
CA ASP A 322 -2.08 -9.53 18.47
C ASP A 322 -2.89 -10.55 19.30
N ARG A 323 -2.21 -11.54 19.90
CA ARG A 323 -2.86 -12.59 20.71
C ARG A 323 -3.50 -12.04 21.98
N ALA A 324 -2.99 -10.95 22.55
CA ALA A 324 -3.68 -10.24 23.63
C ALA A 324 -4.91 -9.46 23.15
N ALA A 325 -4.87 -8.88 21.94
CA ALA A 325 -6.03 -8.20 21.34
C ALA A 325 -7.16 -9.18 20.97
N GLU A 326 -6.82 -10.44 20.68
CA GLU A 326 -7.78 -11.55 20.51
C GLU A 326 -8.26 -12.16 21.84
N GLY A 327 -7.61 -11.82 22.97
CA GLY A 327 -7.96 -12.32 24.30
C GLY A 327 -7.42 -13.72 24.64
N GLU A 328 -6.36 -14.19 23.96
CA GLU A 328 -5.70 -15.47 24.28
C GLU A 328 -4.82 -15.42 25.54
N LEU A 329 -4.43 -14.21 26.00
CA LEU A 329 -3.45 -13.99 27.07
C LEU A 329 -4.09 -13.35 28.31
N GLU A 330 -3.66 -13.75 29.50
CA GLU A 330 -4.07 -13.11 30.75
C GLU A 330 -3.33 -11.77 30.97
N ASP A 331 -3.94 -10.86 31.75
CA ASP A 331 -3.37 -9.55 32.11
C ASP A 331 -2.00 -9.70 32.79
N GLY A 332 -0.93 -9.51 32.01
CA GLY A 332 0.47 -9.61 32.46
C GLY A 332 1.29 -10.75 31.82
N GLU A 333 0.71 -11.55 30.91
CA GLU A 333 1.49 -12.50 30.09
C GLU A 333 2.19 -11.82 28.90
N ILE A 334 1.66 -10.68 28.44
CA ILE A 334 2.43 -9.72 27.64
C ILE A 334 3.61 -9.25 28.49
N GLY A 335 4.83 -9.35 27.95
CA GLY A 335 6.02 -8.74 28.57
C GLY A 335 5.88 -7.22 28.72
N PRO A 336 6.87 -6.51 29.31
CA PRO A 336 6.82 -5.05 29.49
C PRO A 336 6.52 -4.34 28.17
N ARG A 337 5.24 -3.97 28.01
CA ARG A 337 4.54 -3.66 26.75
C ARG A 337 5.15 -2.51 25.96
N ALA A 338 5.81 -1.63 26.69
CA ALA A 338 6.43 -0.43 26.19
C ALA A 338 7.37 0.11 27.27
N ALA A 339 8.36 0.89 26.86
CA ALA A 339 9.09 1.76 27.74
C ALA A 339 8.20 2.93 28.18
N LYS A 340 7.49 2.79 29.30
CA LYS A 340 6.78 3.92 29.94
C LYS A 340 7.79 4.97 30.42
N ASP A 341 7.28 6.19 30.56
CA ASP A 341 7.98 7.33 31.16
C ASP A 341 9.25 7.72 30.40
N ILE A 342 9.41 7.27 29.14
CA ILE A 342 10.27 7.97 28.19
C ILE A 342 9.75 9.39 28.08
N ASP A 343 10.45 10.33 28.71
CA ASP A 343 10.13 11.75 28.64
C ASP A 343 10.53 12.35 27.28
N ALA A 344 10.18 13.62 27.06
CA ALA A 344 10.45 14.34 25.82
C ALA A 344 11.94 14.40 25.46
N ASP A 345 12.82 14.46 26.46
CA ASP A 345 14.26 14.61 26.31
C ASP A 345 14.95 13.24 26.22
N GLN A 346 14.43 12.22 26.90
CA GLN A 346 14.84 10.82 26.76
C GLN A 346 14.50 10.29 25.35
N LEU A 347 13.29 10.53 24.85
CA LEU A 347 12.92 10.13 23.48
C LEU A 347 13.81 10.86 22.46
N HIS A 348 14.08 12.14 22.68
CA HIS A 348 15.01 12.91 21.85
C HIS A 348 16.42 12.31 21.87
N ALA A 349 16.93 11.96 23.05
CA ALA A 349 18.26 11.35 23.22
C ALA A 349 18.37 9.99 22.53
N LEU A 350 17.36 9.10 22.69
CA LEU A 350 17.33 7.77 22.07
C LEU A 350 17.30 7.85 20.54
N LEU A 351 16.37 8.63 19.97
CA LEU A 351 16.26 8.81 18.52
C LEU A 351 17.52 9.48 17.95
N ARG A 352 18.10 10.45 18.67
CA ARG A 352 19.33 11.14 18.25
C ARG A 352 20.57 10.25 18.35
N ALA A 353 20.61 9.32 19.31
CA ALA A 353 21.67 8.31 19.41
C ALA A 353 21.58 7.31 18.26
N ALA A 354 20.38 6.80 17.94
CA ALA A 354 20.16 5.93 16.78
C ALA A 354 20.55 6.65 15.47
N ARG A 355 20.23 7.94 15.33
CA ARG A 355 20.60 8.76 14.15
C ARG A 355 22.11 9.09 14.05
N LEU A 356 22.95 8.66 15.00
CA LEU A 356 24.41 8.74 14.82
C LEU A 356 24.93 7.74 13.77
N ASP A 357 24.21 6.64 13.54
CA ASP A 357 24.48 5.77 12.40
C ASP A 357 23.83 6.36 11.12
N PRO A 358 24.61 6.69 10.08
CA PRO A 358 24.06 7.14 8.79
C PRO A 358 23.30 6.02 8.05
N ASN A 359 23.52 4.76 8.40
CA ASN A 359 22.88 3.59 7.79
C ASN A 359 21.61 3.13 8.53
N ALA A 360 21.33 3.69 9.71
CA ALA A 360 20.09 3.42 10.43
C ALA A 360 18.88 3.97 9.66
N MET A 361 17.99 3.07 9.29
CA MET A 361 16.60 3.39 8.98
C MET A 361 15.87 3.70 10.28
N LEU A 362 14.99 4.71 10.27
CA LEU A 362 14.11 5.06 11.38
C LEU A 362 12.71 5.27 10.82
N VAL A 363 11.79 4.39 11.19
CA VAL A 363 10.38 4.38 10.74
C VAL A 363 9.49 4.53 11.96
N ALA A 364 8.47 5.37 11.90
CA ALA A 364 7.63 5.73 13.05
C ALA A 364 6.16 5.44 12.75
N GLU A 365 5.46 4.83 13.71
CA GLU A 365 4.07 4.37 13.58
C GLU A 365 3.14 5.18 14.50
N SER A 366 2.00 5.63 13.95
CA SER A 366 1.05 6.49 14.65
C SER A 366 0.17 5.73 15.65
N ARG A 367 -0.37 6.44 16.64
CA ARG A 367 -1.41 5.95 17.57
C ARG A 367 -2.78 5.95 16.90
N ASN A 368 -2.98 5.08 15.91
CA ASN A 368 -4.31 4.91 15.32
C ASN A 368 -5.16 4.04 16.24
N GLU A 369 -6.01 4.68 17.04
CA GLU A 369 -7.06 4.03 17.82
C GLU A 369 -8.07 3.39 16.84
N LYS A 370 -8.42 2.10 17.06
CA LYS A 370 -9.25 1.34 16.12
C LYS A 370 -10.66 1.95 15.99
N GLY A 371 -11.06 2.26 14.77
CA GLY A 371 -12.46 2.50 14.38
C GLY A 371 -12.75 3.89 13.84
N ASP A 372 -12.07 4.93 14.33
CA ASP A 372 -12.13 6.26 13.72
C ASP A 372 -11.00 6.43 12.71
N HIS A 373 -11.33 6.88 11.49
CA HIS A 373 -10.37 7.60 10.66
C HIS A 373 -10.12 8.99 11.29
N VAL A 374 -9.38 9.01 12.40
CA VAL A 374 -8.95 10.24 13.06
C VAL A 374 -8.01 10.97 12.10
N VAL A 375 -8.55 11.91 11.33
CA VAL A 375 -7.76 12.84 10.49
C VAL A 375 -6.72 13.50 11.39
N PHE A 376 -5.44 13.11 11.25
CA PHE A 376 -4.52 13.03 12.39
C PHE A 376 -3.91 14.38 12.82
N LEU A 377 -4.81 15.19 13.38
CA LEU A 377 -4.69 16.49 14.02
C LEU A 377 -4.41 17.70 13.11
N ASP A 378 -5.01 18.82 13.54
CA ASP A 378 -4.48 20.17 13.33
C ASP A 378 -4.57 20.65 11.87
N LYS A 379 -5.74 21.22 11.49
CA LYS A 379 -5.97 21.87 10.18
C LYS A 379 -4.94 22.96 9.83
N GLU A 380 -4.15 23.44 10.80
CA GLU A 380 -3.05 24.37 10.55
C GLU A 380 -1.72 23.68 10.12
N LYS A 381 -1.55 22.36 10.32
CA LYS A 381 -0.23 21.69 10.32
C LYS A 381 -0.17 20.28 9.70
N ASP A 382 -0.99 20.03 8.68
CA ASP A 382 -0.62 19.27 7.46
C ASP A 382 -0.01 17.85 7.63
N VAL A 383 -0.26 17.18 8.75
CA VAL A 383 -0.02 15.73 8.94
C VAL A 383 -1.27 15.01 8.46
N ARG A 384 -1.13 14.03 7.57
CA ARG A 384 -2.27 13.36 6.88
C ARG A 384 -2.29 11.87 7.17
N ASP A 385 -3.26 11.16 6.60
CA ASP A 385 -3.74 9.82 7.01
C ASP A 385 -2.74 8.65 6.80
N SER A 386 -1.46 8.94 6.53
CA SER A 386 -0.38 7.98 6.67
C SER A 386 -0.31 7.43 8.09
N HIS A 387 -0.23 6.11 8.23
CA HIS A 387 -0.04 5.47 9.52
C HIS A 387 1.46 5.33 9.87
N VAL A 388 2.33 5.43 8.85
CA VAL A 388 3.76 5.11 8.94
C VAL A 388 4.60 6.19 8.24
N TYR A 389 5.65 6.69 8.93
CA TYR A 389 6.47 7.83 8.52
C TYR A 389 7.96 7.54 8.64
N VAL A 390 8.81 8.28 7.93
CA VAL A 390 10.28 8.13 8.02
C VAL A 390 10.91 9.29 8.79
N ILE A 391 11.67 9.02 9.86
CA ILE A 391 12.41 10.04 10.60
C ILE A 391 13.70 10.39 9.85
N GLN A 392 13.71 11.52 9.14
CA GLN A 392 14.88 11.96 8.36
C GLN A 392 16.00 12.54 9.24
N ASP A 393 15.65 13.39 10.21
CA ASP A 393 16.56 14.11 11.11
C ASP A 393 15.98 14.33 12.52
N VAL A 394 16.86 14.43 13.51
CA VAL A 394 16.56 14.63 14.93
C VAL A 394 17.23 15.94 15.39
N CYS A 395 16.55 17.06 15.14
CA CYS A 395 17.12 18.40 15.28
C CYS A 395 17.41 18.76 16.76
N LYS A 396 18.45 19.59 16.98
CA LYS A 396 18.92 19.99 18.32
C LYS A 396 17.92 20.79 19.17
N ASP A 397 16.85 21.32 18.59
CA ASP A 397 15.81 22.10 19.26
C ASP A 397 14.59 21.25 19.69
N HIS A 398 14.79 19.94 19.88
CA HIS A 398 13.75 18.99 20.32
C HIS A 398 12.59 18.93 19.30
N SER A 399 12.96 18.88 18.00
CA SER A 399 12.04 18.61 16.88
C SER A 399 12.58 17.52 15.96
N LEU A 400 11.68 16.76 15.35
CA LEU A 400 11.99 15.82 14.28
C LEU A 400 11.64 16.41 12.91
N ILE A 401 12.35 15.97 11.87
CA ILE A 401 11.90 16.07 10.48
C ILE A 401 11.39 14.69 10.07
N LEU A 402 10.08 14.60 9.85
CA LEU A 402 9.44 13.40 9.31
C LEU A 402 9.25 13.55 7.80
N TRP A 403 9.21 12.44 7.09
CA TRP A 403 8.71 12.32 5.72
C TRP A 403 7.48 11.42 5.70
N ASP A 404 6.47 11.84 4.94
CA ASP A 404 5.13 11.27 4.89
C ASP A 404 4.89 10.69 3.47
N PRO A 405 4.54 9.41 3.31
CA PRO A 405 4.38 8.78 2.00
C PRO A 405 3.16 9.27 1.21
N VAL A 406 2.07 9.67 1.87
CA VAL A 406 0.84 10.17 1.21
C VAL A 406 1.03 11.53 0.56
N VAL A 407 1.90 12.40 1.10
CA VAL A 407 2.26 13.68 0.45
C VAL A 407 3.62 13.68 -0.24
N SER A 408 4.48 12.68 0.02
CA SER A 408 5.92 12.67 -0.31
C SER A 408 6.67 13.95 0.14
N GLY A 409 6.09 14.63 1.13
CA GLY A 409 6.58 15.88 1.71
C GLY A 409 7.34 15.66 3.02
N THR A 410 7.85 16.75 3.60
CA THR A 410 8.49 16.70 4.92
C THR A 410 7.81 17.65 5.90
N VAL A 411 7.57 17.17 7.12
CA VAL A 411 6.90 17.91 8.20
C VAL A 411 7.81 18.00 9.42
N ARG A 412 7.81 19.16 10.08
CA ARG A 412 8.61 19.40 11.29
C ARG A 412 7.72 19.39 12.53
N ILE A 413 7.96 18.43 13.41
CA ILE A 413 7.15 18.20 14.61
C ILE A 413 8.01 18.35 15.88
N LYS A 414 7.49 18.97 16.94
CA LYS A 414 8.16 18.98 18.25
C LYS A 414 8.04 17.62 18.92
N ILE A 415 9.08 17.20 19.66
CA ILE A 415 9.15 15.86 20.25
C ILE A 415 7.98 15.58 21.20
N ASP A 416 7.47 16.59 21.91
CA ASP A 416 6.23 16.50 22.71
C ASP A 416 4.97 16.19 21.90
N LYS A 417 4.81 16.76 20.70
CA LYS A 417 3.67 16.42 19.82
C LYS A 417 3.89 15.01 19.29
N PHE A 418 5.09 14.70 18.77
CA PHE A 418 5.46 13.36 18.29
C PHE A 418 5.17 12.25 19.31
N ARG A 419 5.64 12.38 20.55
CA ARG A 419 5.42 11.38 21.62
C ARG A 419 3.93 11.11 21.91
N ARG A 420 3.05 12.07 21.64
CA ARG A 420 1.59 11.91 21.77
C ARG A 420 0.91 11.36 20.51
N LEU A 421 1.50 11.53 19.33
CA LEU A 421 0.90 11.07 18.06
C LEU A 421 1.39 9.69 17.63
N PHE A 422 2.53 9.25 18.14
CA PHE A 422 3.21 8.01 17.77
C PHE A 422 3.29 7.04 18.97
N SER A 423 3.31 5.75 18.67
CA SER A 423 3.39 4.64 19.64
C SER A 423 4.76 3.98 19.63
N ARG A 424 5.30 3.77 18.42
CA ARG A 424 6.50 2.99 18.15
C ARG A 424 7.42 3.69 17.16
N VAL A 425 8.72 3.48 17.32
CA VAL A 425 9.73 3.69 16.27
C VAL A 425 10.49 2.39 16.05
N LEU A 426 10.58 1.96 14.80
CA LEU A 426 11.36 0.83 14.32
C LEU A 426 12.72 1.33 13.83
N ARG A 427 13.82 0.61 14.14
CA ARG A 427 15.15 0.88 13.58
C ARG A 427 15.82 -0.38 13.02
N THR A 428 16.58 -0.19 11.94
CA THR A 428 17.47 -1.22 11.38
C THR A 428 18.75 -0.57 10.87
N SER A 429 19.90 -1.02 11.35
CA SER A 429 21.22 -0.57 10.92
C SER A 429 21.78 -1.48 9.84
N LEU A 430 21.86 -0.97 8.60
CA LEU A 430 22.28 -1.78 7.46
C LEU A 430 23.81 -1.99 7.43
N PRO A 431 24.29 -3.23 7.25
CA PRO A 431 25.72 -3.58 7.31
C PRO A 431 26.55 -3.04 6.14
#